data_AF-A0A1V2QIQ3-F1
#
_entry.id   AF-A0A1V2QIQ3-F1
#
_cell.length_a   1.000
_cell.length_b   1.000
_cell.length_c   1.000
_cell.angle_alpha   90.00
_cell.angle_beta   90.00
_cell.angle_gamma   90.00
#
_symmetry.space_group_name_H-M   'P 1'
#
loop_
_entity.id
_entity.type
_entity.pdbx_description
1 polymer ?
#
loop_
_entity_poly.entity_id
_entity_poly.type
_entity_poly.pdbx_seq_one_letter_code
_entity_poly.pdbx_strand_id
1 'polypeptide(L)'
;MGSEPFSFYFAGENVRKAFEGAVEEDLHDGDADTVAGKDTFVVVVDEPMTLADAEALAHRMIDAGDPRIADADGPAGAIPVRGGRRTWFDMPVPPLPTGYVDQDAAVAAAMEGKLTAGEKIVYGVTGVFDREPRRYLGSGSSASRRIVGGTVDVPTENADALTGYLFFGWIHT
;
A
#
# COMPACT_ATOMS: atom_id res chain seq x y z
N MET A 1 -11.63 33.01 5.56
CA MET A 1 -11.70 31.55 5.62
C MET A 1 -10.60 31.04 4.71
N GLY A 2 -9.73 30.18 5.22
CA GLY A 2 -8.53 29.70 4.52
C GLY A 2 -8.82 28.42 3.75
N SER A 3 -8.02 28.13 2.75
CA SER A 3 -7.97 26.82 2.10
C SER A 3 -6.61 26.21 2.36
N GLU A 4 -6.56 24.94 2.74
CA GLU A 4 -5.31 24.21 2.98
C GLU A 4 -5.05 23.20 1.86
N PRO A 5 -3.80 23.04 1.41
CA PRO A 5 -3.45 22.00 0.45
C PRO A 5 -3.36 20.64 1.14
N PHE A 6 -3.76 19.58 0.45
CA PHE A 6 -3.57 18.21 0.90
C PHE A 6 -2.90 17.35 -0.17
N SER A 7 -2.25 16.28 0.27
CA SER A 7 -1.74 15.20 -0.59
C SER A 7 -1.78 13.88 0.17
N PHE A 8 -2.40 12.86 -0.42
CA PHE A 8 -2.63 11.58 0.22
C PHE A 8 -2.38 10.44 -0.76
N TYR A 9 -1.45 9.54 -0.43
CA TYR A 9 -1.17 8.37 -1.24
C TYR A 9 -1.98 7.18 -0.76
N PHE A 10 -2.61 6.48 -1.71
CA PHE A 10 -3.28 5.23 -1.43
C PHE A 10 -2.96 4.16 -2.45
N ALA A 11 -2.66 2.95 -1.97
CA ALA A 11 -2.35 1.81 -2.81
C ALA A 11 -3.61 1.31 -3.53
N GLY A 12 -3.47 0.84 -4.77
CA GLY A 12 -4.61 0.28 -5.49
C GLY A 12 -4.36 0.03 -6.98
N GLU A 13 -5.05 -0.97 -7.51
CA GLU A 13 -4.93 -1.39 -8.92
C GLU A 13 -5.68 -0.45 -9.90
N ASN A 14 -6.60 0.36 -9.36
CA ASN A 14 -7.43 1.30 -10.12
C ASN A 14 -7.69 2.54 -9.25
N VAL A 15 -7.62 3.71 -9.87
CA VAL A 15 -7.87 5.01 -9.26
C VAL A 15 -9.17 5.08 -8.48
N ARG A 16 -10.28 4.47 -8.95
CA ARG A 16 -11.56 4.55 -8.24
C ARG A 16 -11.52 3.83 -6.90
N LYS A 17 -10.98 2.60 -6.86
CA LYS A 17 -10.84 1.84 -5.62
C LYS A 17 -9.83 2.51 -4.69
N ALA A 18 -8.75 3.05 -5.24
CA ALA A 18 -7.75 3.78 -4.46
C ALA A 18 -8.35 5.04 -3.82
N PHE A 19 -9.22 5.75 -4.54
CA PHE A 19 -9.93 6.92 -4.04
C PHE A 19 -10.91 6.56 -2.93
N GLU A 20 -11.72 5.51 -3.12
CA GLU A 20 -12.67 5.04 -2.11
C GLU A 20 -11.97 4.62 -0.82
N GLY A 21 -10.85 3.87 -0.93
CA GLY A 21 -10.06 3.49 0.23
C GLY A 21 -9.38 4.69 0.90
N ALA A 22 -8.92 5.68 0.12
CA ALA A 22 -8.38 6.91 0.67
C ALA A 22 -9.42 7.69 1.48
N VAL A 23 -10.65 7.81 0.96
CA VAL A 23 -11.78 8.43 1.67
C VAL A 23 -12.15 7.67 2.93
N GLU A 24 -12.21 6.34 2.88
CA GLU A 24 -12.55 5.50 4.03
C GLU A 24 -11.51 5.60 5.16
N GLU A 25 -10.22 5.55 4.82
CA GLU A 25 -9.12 5.68 5.79
C GLU A 25 -9.15 7.05 6.48
N ASP A 26 -9.29 8.13 5.69
CA ASP A 26 -9.34 9.51 6.19
C ASP A 26 -10.55 9.75 7.11
N LEU A 27 -11.71 9.19 6.77
CA LEU A 27 -12.89 9.19 7.64
C LEU A 27 -12.69 8.38 8.92
N HIS A 28 -11.91 7.29 8.87
CA HIS A 28 -11.60 6.48 10.05
C HIS A 28 -10.72 7.22 11.05
N ASP A 29 -9.73 7.95 10.56
CA ASP A 29 -8.80 8.74 11.37
C ASP A 29 -9.46 10.03 11.95
N GLY A 30 -10.64 10.38 11.45
CA GLY A 30 -11.49 11.45 11.98
C GLY A 30 -11.26 12.82 11.35
N ASP A 31 -10.41 12.90 10.33
CA ASP A 31 -10.09 14.13 9.61
C ASP A 31 -10.94 14.22 8.34
N ALA A 32 -12.23 14.57 8.50
CA ALA A 32 -13.16 14.74 7.38
C ALA A 32 -12.78 15.87 6.41
N ASP A 33 -11.78 16.68 6.76
CA ASP A 33 -11.37 17.85 6.01
C ASP A 33 -10.30 17.54 4.95
N THR A 34 -9.90 16.29 4.64
CA THR A 34 -8.89 16.04 3.57
C THR A 34 -9.48 15.52 2.25
N VAL A 35 -9.02 14.38 1.75
CA VAL A 35 -9.56 13.71 0.56
C VAL A 35 -10.99 13.22 0.80
N ALA A 36 -11.38 12.97 2.06
CA ALA A 36 -12.75 12.61 2.44
C ALA A 36 -13.80 13.65 2.05
N GLY A 37 -13.43 14.94 2.02
CA GLY A 37 -14.31 16.02 1.61
C GLY A 37 -14.55 16.10 0.09
N LYS A 38 -13.93 15.21 -0.71
CA LYS A 38 -14.00 15.23 -2.17
C LYS A 38 -14.98 14.19 -2.69
N ASP A 39 -15.83 14.59 -3.63
CA ASP A 39 -16.76 13.66 -4.31
C ASP A 39 -16.15 12.99 -5.54
N THR A 40 -15.20 13.68 -6.19
CA THR A 40 -14.67 13.31 -7.51
C THR A 40 -13.18 13.60 -7.61
N PHE A 41 -12.56 13.06 -8.68
CA PHE A 41 -11.15 13.27 -8.98
C PHE A 41 -10.92 13.40 -10.49
N VAL A 42 -9.80 14.00 -10.85
CA VAL A 42 -9.29 14.10 -12.22
C VAL A 42 -7.90 13.49 -12.27
N VAL A 43 -7.73 12.51 -13.16
CA VAL A 43 -6.41 11.95 -13.47
C VAL A 43 -5.61 12.98 -14.26
N VAL A 44 -4.52 13.45 -13.67
CA VAL A 44 -3.71 14.58 -14.19
C VAL A 44 -2.76 14.14 -15.30
N VAL A 45 -2.26 12.90 -15.19
CA VAL A 45 -1.32 12.26 -16.11
C VAL A 45 -1.70 10.79 -16.27
N ASP A 46 -1.44 10.23 -17.44
CA ASP A 46 -1.76 8.84 -17.80
C ASP A 46 -0.66 7.84 -17.42
N GLU A 47 0.60 8.28 -17.40
CA GLU A 47 1.74 7.41 -17.08
C GLU A 47 2.12 7.44 -15.59
N PRO A 48 2.30 6.27 -14.93
CA PRO A 48 2.79 6.19 -13.56
C PRO A 48 4.19 6.80 -13.37
N MET A 49 4.35 7.65 -12.35
CA MET A 49 5.64 8.23 -11.96
C MET A 49 6.05 7.83 -10.54
N THR A 50 7.29 8.13 -10.14
CA THR A 50 7.71 7.84 -8.77
C THR A 50 6.90 8.67 -7.78
N LEU A 51 6.77 8.22 -6.53
CA LEU A 51 6.04 8.99 -5.50
C LEU A 51 6.61 10.41 -5.35
N ALA A 52 7.94 10.54 -5.34
CA ALA A 52 8.61 11.84 -5.25
C ALA A 52 8.31 12.75 -6.45
N ASP A 53 8.27 12.20 -7.67
CA ASP A 53 7.90 12.98 -8.87
C ASP A 53 6.43 13.38 -8.84
N ALA A 54 5.54 12.51 -8.34
CA ALA A 54 4.13 12.77 -8.17
C ALA A 54 3.88 13.89 -7.16
N GLU A 55 4.55 13.84 -6.00
CA GLU A 55 4.51 14.89 -4.97
C GLU A 55 5.02 16.22 -5.53
N ALA A 56 6.15 16.20 -6.26
CA ALA A 56 6.70 17.39 -6.90
C ALA A 56 5.77 17.96 -7.98
N LEU A 57 5.03 17.13 -8.71
CA LEU A 57 4.01 17.59 -9.65
C LEU A 57 2.79 18.17 -8.92
N ALA A 58 2.31 17.49 -7.89
CA ALA A 58 1.17 17.93 -7.08
C ALA A 58 1.41 19.32 -6.47
N HIS A 59 2.55 19.52 -5.81
CA HIS A 59 2.92 20.81 -5.24
C HIS A 59 3.01 21.91 -6.30
N ARG A 60 3.61 21.64 -7.46
CA ARG A 60 3.67 22.62 -8.56
C ARG A 60 2.29 23.04 -9.05
N MET A 61 1.33 22.12 -9.11
CA MET A 61 -0.04 22.43 -9.55
C MET A 61 -0.82 23.21 -8.49
N ILE A 62 -0.62 22.87 -7.22
CA ILE A 62 -1.16 23.60 -6.07
C ILE A 62 -0.62 25.04 -6.09
N ASP A 63 0.70 25.22 -6.15
CA ASP A 63 1.36 26.53 -6.18
C ASP A 63 0.91 27.39 -7.38
N ALA A 64 0.65 26.75 -8.52
CA ALA A 64 0.16 27.41 -9.73
C ALA A 64 -1.34 27.73 -9.69
N GLY A 65 -2.09 27.24 -8.70
CA GLY A 65 -3.55 27.36 -8.64
C GLY A 65 -4.24 26.70 -9.83
N ASP A 66 -3.80 25.50 -10.23
CA ASP A 66 -4.31 24.82 -11.42
C ASP A 66 -5.85 24.66 -11.35
N PRO A 67 -6.61 25.18 -12.32
CA PRO A 67 -8.07 25.24 -12.25
C PRO A 67 -8.74 23.86 -12.23
N ARG A 68 -8.02 22.78 -12.56
CA ARG A 68 -8.54 21.41 -12.45
C ARG A 68 -8.68 20.94 -11.01
N ILE A 69 -7.96 21.56 -10.07
CA ILE A 69 -7.90 21.16 -8.65
C ILE A 69 -8.07 22.34 -7.68
N ALA A 70 -8.16 23.57 -8.18
CA ALA A 70 -8.16 24.81 -7.38
C ALA A 70 -9.45 25.07 -6.59
N ASP A 71 -10.48 24.26 -6.78
CA ASP A 71 -11.76 24.41 -6.09
C ASP A 71 -11.78 23.53 -4.82
N ALA A 72 -12.14 24.15 -3.70
CA ALA A 72 -12.27 23.50 -2.40
C ALA A 72 -13.36 22.41 -2.41
N ASP A 73 -14.41 22.58 -3.22
CA ASP A 73 -15.47 21.58 -3.42
C ASP A 73 -15.28 20.80 -4.74
N GLY A 74 -14.31 21.20 -5.57
CA GLY A 74 -14.02 20.57 -6.86
C GLY A 74 -13.18 19.32 -6.75
N PRO A 75 -12.93 18.62 -7.87
CA PRO A 75 -12.28 17.32 -7.88
C PRO A 75 -10.86 17.36 -7.31
N ALA A 76 -10.47 16.29 -6.63
CA ALA A 76 -9.06 16.05 -6.31
C ALA A 76 -8.26 15.78 -7.59
N GLY A 77 -7.01 16.21 -7.64
CA GLY A 77 -6.04 15.69 -8.60
C GLY A 77 -5.67 14.26 -8.22
N ALA A 78 -5.49 13.39 -9.22
CA ALA A 78 -5.00 12.03 -9.06
C ALA A 78 -3.79 11.78 -9.98
N ILE A 79 -2.69 11.29 -9.43
CA ILE A 79 -1.49 10.90 -10.18
C ILE A 79 -1.23 9.41 -9.95
N PRO A 80 -1.14 8.58 -11.01
CA PRO A 80 -0.69 7.19 -10.86
C PRO A 80 0.76 7.15 -10.37
N VAL A 81 1.02 6.30 -9.38
CA VAL A 81 2.33 6.15 -8.76
C VAL A 81 2.87 4.75 -9.04
N ARG A 82 4.15 4.68 -9.41
CA ARG A 82 4.97 3.46 -9.39
C ARG A 82 5.98 3.52 -8.26
N GLY A 83 6.37 2.36 -7.76
CA GLY A 83 7.37 2.25 -6.70
C GLY A 83 6.90 2.63 -5.30
N GLY A 84 5.64 3.08 -5.15
CA GLY A 84 5.04 3.36 -3.85
C GLY A 84 4.89 2.09 -3.00
N ARG A 85 4.76 2.27 -1.68
CA ARG A 85 4.58 1.14 -0.75
C ARG A 85 3.19 0.55 -0.90
N ARG A 86 3.08 -0.77 -1.11
CA ARG A 86 1.79 -1.49 -1.13
C ARG A 86 1.87 -2.75 -0.28
N THR A 87 0.74 -3.15 0.30
CA THR A 87 0.63 -4.39 1.07
C THR A 87 -0.15 -5.42 0.28
N TRP A 88 0.43 -6.60 0.14
CA TRP A 88 -0.25 -7.78 -0.37
C TRP A 88 -0.94 -8.47 0.81
N PHE A 89 -2.26 -8.42 0.84
CA PHE A 89 -3.05 -8.97 1.94
C PHE A 89 -3.34 -10.46 1.75
N ASP A 90 -3.43 -11.17 2.87
CA ASP A 90 -3.89 -12.55 2.94
C ASP A 90 -3.16 -13.51 1.99
N MET A 91 -1.84 -13.33 1.83
CA MET A 91 -1.04 -14.14 0.94
C MET A 91 -0.84 -15.55 1.51
N PRO A 92 -1.29 -16.60 0.80
CA PRO A 92 -1.15 -17.96 1.30
C PRO A 92 0.31 -18.41 1.25
N VAL A 93 0.83 -18.86 2.38
CA VAL A 93 2.12 -19.56 2.47
C VAL A 93 1.88 -21.02 2.04
N PRO A 94 2.53 -21.50 0.95
CA PRO A 94 2.33 -22.87 0.49
C PRO A 94 2.63 -23.89 1.59
N PRO A 95 1.86 -24.99 1.70
CA PRO A 95 2.17 -26.04 2.66
C PRO A 95 3.52 -26.70 2.36
N LEU A 96 4.41 -26.75 3.36
CA LEU A 96 5.70 -27.41 3.26
C LEU A 96 5.86 -28.44 4.40
N PRO A 97 5.67 -29.74 4.12
CA PRO A 97 5.72 -30.80 5.15
C PRO A 97 7.07 -30.90 5.88
N THR A 98 8.17 -30.55 5.22
CA THR A 98 9.50 -30.54 5.87
C THR A 98 9.69 -29.35 6.81
N GLY A 99 8.82 -28.35 6.70
CA GLY A 99 8.88 -27.05 7.34
C GLY A 99 9.81 -26.07 6.62
N TYR A 100 9.48 -24.78 6.74
CA TYR A 100 10.35 -23.68 6.34
C TYR A 100 11.46 -23.47 7.39
N VAL A 101 12.62 -23.02 6.92
CA VAL A 101 13.79 -22.78 7.78
C VAL A 101 13.57 -21.61 8.74
N ASP A 102 12.85 -20.59 8.30
CA ASP A 102 12.47 -19.40 9.05
C ASP A 102 11.24 -18.74 8.42
N GLN A 103 10.85 -17.59 8.97
CA GLN A 103 9.72 -16.79 8.46
C GLN A 103 10.02 -16.20 7.07
N ASP A 104 11.26 -15.76 6.82
CA ASP A 104 11.64 -15.13 5.55
C ASP A 104 11.50 -16.12 4.38
N ALA A 105 11.89 -17.38 4.58
CA ALA A 105 11.71 -18.44 3.59
C ALA A 105 10.22 -18.75 3.32
N ALA A 106 9.38 -18.71 4.35
CA ALA A 106 7.93 -18.90 4.19
C ALA A 106 7.29 -17.74 3.40
N VAL A 107 7.72 -16.51 3.68
CA VAL A 107 7.25 -15.31 2.97
C VAL A 107 7.74 -15.29 1.52
N ALA A 108 9.00 -15.66 1.29
CA ALA A 108 9.55 -15.77 -0.07
C ALA A 108 8.75 -16.78 -0.91
N ALA A 109 8.32 -17.90 -0.32
CA ALA A 109 7.46 -18.87 -0.98
C ALA A 109 6.04 -18.32 -1.26
N ALA A 110 5.46 -17.54 -0.34
CA ALA A 110 4.16 -16.89 -0.57
C ALA A 110 4.21 -15.85 -1.73
N MET A 111 5.35 -15.21 -1.92
CA MET A 111 5.56 -14.16 -2.92
C MET A 111 6.20 -14.64 -4.23
N GLU A 112 6.45 -15.95 -4.37
CA GLU A 112 7.11 -16.51 -5.54
C GLU A 112 6.33 -16.18 -6.83
N GLY A 113 7.02 -15.53 -7.78
CA GLY A 113 6.45 -15.12 -9.07
C GLY A 113 5.46 -13.95 -9.03
N LYS A 114 5.30 -13.27 -7.88
CA LYS A 114 4.33 -12.15 -7.73
C LYS A 114 4.96 -10.77 -7.84
N LEU A 115 6.22 -10.64 -7.42
CA LEU A 115 6.94 -9.37 -7.43
C LEU A 115 7.27 -8.96 -8.86
N THR A 116 7.02 -7.70 -9.18
CA THR A 116 7.42 -7.10 -10.45
C THR A 116 8.91 -6.72 -10.44
N ALA A 117 9.47 -6.36 -11.59
CA ALA A 117 10.85 -5.88 -11.66
C ALA A 117 11.05 -4.67 -10.72
N GLY A 118 12.18 -4.65 -10.00
CA GLY A 118 12.50 -3.61 -9.02
C GLY A 118 11.81 -3.76 -7.66
N GLU A 119 10.69 -4.49 -7.58
CA GLU A 119 9.87 -4.61 -6.37
C GLU A 119 10.55 -5.45 -5.28
N LYS A 120 10.51 -4.96 -4.04
CA LYS A 120 11.14 -5.61 -2.90
C LYS A 120 10.17 -5.72 -1.74
N ILE A 121 10.28 -6.83 -1.01
CA ILE A 121 9.60 -7.01 0.27
C ILE A 121 10.30 -6.14 1.31
N VAL A 122 9.51 -5.38 2.07
CA VAL A 122 9.99 -4.57 3.19
C VAL A 122 9.71 -5.24 4.53
N TYR A 123 10.36 -4.74 5.58
CA TYR A 123 10.14 -5.21 6.94
C TYR A 123 8.68 -5.00 7.39
N GLY A 124 8.24 -5.81 8.36
CA GLY A 124 6.92 -5.71 8.98
C GLY A 124 5.89 -6.68 8.43
N VAL A 125 6.33 -7.84 7.91
CA VAL A 125 5.41 -8.92 7.54
C VAL A 125 4.62 -9.38 8.75
N THR A 126 3.31 -9.26 8.68
CA THR A 126 2.35 -9.76 9.67
C THR A 126 1.67 -11.02 9.14
N GLY A 127 1.00 -11.78 10.01
CA GLY A 127 0.23 -12.94 9.58
C GLY A 127 0.14 -14.06 10.61
N VAL A 128 -0.61 -15.09 10.22
CA VAL A 128 -0.81 -16.32 11.00
C VAL A 128 -0.02 -17.44 10.33
N PHE A 129 1.00 -17.94 11.04
CA PHE A 129 1.77 -19.10 10.58
C PHE A 129 1.23 -20.37 11.18
N ASP A 130 0.90 -21.34 10.31
CA ASP A 130 0.66 -22.71 10.73
C ASP A 130 1.97 -23.32 11.17
N ARG A 131 1.99 -23.81 12.42
CA ARG A 131 3.17 -24.43 13.01
C ARG A 131 2.82 -25.84 13.44
N GLU A 132 3.63 -26.81 13.05
CA GLU A 132 3.46 -28.17 13.55
C GLU A 132 3.65 -28.22 15.08
N PRO A 133 2.78 -28.96 15.80
CA PRO A 133 2.95 -29.15 17.22
C PRO A 133 4.26 -29.88 17.51
N ARG A 134 4.92 -29.52 18.63
CA ARG A 134 6.13 -30.19 19.13
C ARG A 134 5.87 -31.70 19.18
N ARG A 135 6.46 -32.49 18.28
CA ARG A 135 6.66 -33.91 18.55
C ARG A 135 7.70 -34.01 19.65
N TYR A 136 7.27 -34.44 20.85
CA TYR A 136 8.18 -34.76 21.95
C TYR A 136 9.09 -35.92 21.50
N LEU A 137 10.26 -35.59 20.97
CA LEU A 137 11.33 -36.55 20.70
C LEU A 137 12.29 -36.54 21.89
N GLY A 138 11.88 -37.20 22.97
CA GLY A 138 12.75 -37.52 24.11
C GLY A 138 13.31 -36.31 24.88
N SER A 139 13.79 -36.60 26.09
CA SER A 139 14.43 -35.62 26.98
C SER A 139 15.71 -35.08 26.34
N GLY A 140 15.72 -33.81 25.93
CA GLY A 140 16.97 -33.06 25.70
C GLY A 140 17.10 -32.18 24.46
N SER A 141 16.20 -32.25 23.47
CA SER A 141 16.32 -31.42 22.26
C SER A 141 15.19 -30.37 22.18
N SER A 142 15.56 -29.10 22.26
CA SER A 142 14.66 -27.98 22.02
C SER A 142 14.45 -27.81 20.50
N ALA A 143 13.64 -28.69 19.90
CA ALA A 143 13.22 -28.50 18.52
C ALA A 143 12.26 -27.29 18.45
N SER A 144 12.66 -26.25 17.71
CA SER A 144 11.84 -25.09 17.41
C SER A 144 10.58 -25.52 16.64
N ARG A 145 9.44 -24.87 16.93
CA ARG A 145 8.20 -25.07 16.16
C ARG A 145 8.47 -24.65 14.71
N ARG A 146 8.37 -25.59 13.76
CA ARG A 146 8.59 -25.32 12.34
C ARG A 146 7.34 -24.71 11.72
N ILE A 147 7.52 -23.71 10.87
CA ILE A 147 6.45 -23.14 10.05
C ILE A 147 6.17 -24.13 8.92
N VAL A 148 4.92 -24.52 8.73
CA VAL A 148 4.50 -25.47 7.69
C VAL A 148 3.52 -24.87 6.69
N GLY A 149 3.02 -23.66 6.93
CA GLY A 149 2.04 -22.96 6.10
C GLY A 149 1.54 -21.70 6.80
N GLY A 150 0.40 -21.19 6.34
CA GLY A 150 -0.30 -20.06 6.95
C GLY A 150 -0.70 -18.98 5.94
N THR A 151 -0.98 -17.79 6.46
CA THR A 151 -1.39 -16.61 5.69
C THR A 151 -0.59 -15.40 6.18
N VAL A 152 -0.06 -14.59 5.26
CA VAL A 152 0.79 -13.43 5.58
C VAL A 152 0.37 -12.18 4.82
N ASP A 153 0.53 -11.02 5.45
CA ASP A 153 0.43 -9.73 4.80
C ASP A 153 1.84 -9.21 4.49
N VAL A 154 2.13 -8.95 3.23
CA VAL A 154 3.49 -8.65 2.77
C VAL A 154 3.58 -7.23 2.25
N PRO A 155 4.20 -6.30 2.99
CA PRO A 155 4.47 -4.97 2.49
C PRO A 155 5.61 -5.03 1.46
N THR A 156 5.47 -4.25 0.39
CA THR A 156 6.40 -4.16 -0.75
C THR A 156 6.60 -2.72 -1.20
N GLU A 157 7.72 -2.44 -1.86
CA GLU A 157 8.06 -1.11 -2.41
C GLU A 157 8.89 -1.25 -3.70
N ASN A 158 9.10 -0.12 -4.40
CA ASN A 158 9.98 -0.02 -5.58
C ASN A 158 9.55 -0.82 -6.82
N ALA A 159 8.28 -1.21 -6.93
CA ALA A 159 7.75 -1.81 -8.15
C ALA A 159 7.89 -0.88 -9.37
N ASP A 160 8.34 -1.42 -10.51
CA ASP A 160 8.38 -0.70 -11.79
C ASP A 160 6.99 -0.57 -12.47
N ALA A 161 5.93 -0.93 -11.75
CA ALA A 161 4.54 -0.88 -12.20
C ALA A 161 3.68 0.02 -11.31
N LEU A 162 2.42 0.26 -11.70
CA LEU A 162 1.44 0.97 -10.89
C LEU A 162 1.28 0.29 -9.52
N THR A 163 1.48 1.06 -8.45
CA THR A 163 1.28 0.61 -7.07
C THR A 163 0.11 1.31 -6.40
N GLY A 164 -0.30 2.47 -6.90
CA GLY A 164 -1.40 3.24 -6.33
C GLY A 164 -1.52 4.61 -6.95
N TYR A 165 -2.18 5.52 -6.23
CA TYR A 165 -2.46 6.86 -6.69
C TYR A 165 -2.17 7.86 -5.57
N LEU A 166 -1.59 8.99 -5.95
CA LEU A 166 -1.49 10.18 -5.11
C LEU A 166 -2.68 11.08 -5.42
N PHE A 167 -3.52 11.33 -4.42
CA PHE A 167 -4.61 12.30 -4.47
C PHE A 167 -4.17 13.62 -3.85
N PHE A 168 -4.56 14.76 -4.43
CA PHE A 168 -4.14 16.07 -3.94
C PHE A 168 -5.11 17.18 -4.34
N GLY A 169 -5.09 18.31 -3.64
CA GLY A 169 -5.96 19.45 -3.94
C GLY A 169 -6.06 20.41 -2.78
N TRP A 170 -7.18 21.12 -2.70
CA TRP A 170 -7.50 22.09 -1.64
C TRP A 170 -8.74 21.69 -0.86
N ILE A 171 -8.76 22.01 0.43
CA ILE A 171 -9.85 21.78 1.38
C ILE A 171 -10.17 23.06 2.15
N HIS A 172 -11.40 23.18 2.67
CA HIS A 172 -11.81 24.32 3.50
C HIS A 172 -11.64 24.00 4.97
N THR A 173 -11.07 24.94 5.74
CA THR A 173 -10.92 24.86 7.20
C THR A 173 -11.69 25.96 7.90
#